data_AF-A0A7V8VKR6-F1
#
_entry.id   AF-A0A7V8VKR6-F1
#
_cell.length_a   1.000
_cell.length_b   1.000
_cell.length_c   1.000
_cell.angle_alpha   90.00
_cell.angle_beta   90.00
_cell.angle_gamma   90.00
#
_symmetry.space_group_name_H-M   'P 1'
#
loop_
_entity.id
_entity.type
_entity.pdbx_description
1 polymer ?
#
loop_
_entity_poly.entity_id
_entity_poly.type
_entity_poly.pdbx_seq_one_letter_code
_entity_poly.pdbx_strand_id
1 'polypeptide(L)'
;MTKNILAVLAGIVAWTVLWLGYNMILKMLGQLPTEPTTRVENPSTLLLMLIGSIVFSIVAGYVTAHVSAAAGYWPAVILGVTLLAMGIFFQTQSWQLLPIWFHFSFLLFLAPVTLFGAWLRLK
;
A
#
# COMPACT_ATOMS: atom_id res chain seq x y z
N MET A 1 6.12 1.06 24.29
CA MET A 1 5.12 0.24 23.59
C MET A 1 4.06 1.09 22.89
N THR A 2 3.37 2.01 23.59
CA THR A 2 2.32 2.87 23.02
C THR A 2 2.75 3.64 21.77
N LYS A 3 3.95 4.24 21.78
CA LYS A 3 4.51 4.95 20.59
C LYS A 3 4.71 4.05 19.37
N ASN A 4 5.00 2.76 19.55
CA ASN A 4 5.16 1.83 18.44
C ASN A 4 3.80 1.42 17.85
N ILE A 5 2.77 1.28 18.69
CA ILE A 5 1.39 1.05 18.23
C ILE A 5 0.92 2.27 17.43
N LEU A 6 1.11 3.48 17.97
CA LEU A 6 0.78 4.72 17.28
C LEU A 6 1.53 4.86 15.95
N ALA A 7 2.78 4.43 15.88
CA ALA A 7 3.55 4.42 14.65
C ALA A 7 2.96 3.50 13.57
N VAL A 8 2.56 2.28 13.93
CA VAL A 8 1.91 1.35 13.00
C VAL A 8 0.58 1.94 12.52
N LEU A 9 -0.22 2.50 13.43
CA LEU A 9 -1.49 3.16 13.08
C LEU A 9 -1.26 4.34 12.12
N ALA A 10 -0.25 5.17 12.37
CA ALA A 10 0.11 6.27 11.48
C ALA A 10 0.49 5.77 10.08
N GLY A 11 1.23 4.67 9.98
CA GLY A 11 1.55 4.02 8.71
C GLY A 11 0.31 3.51 7.97
N ILE A 12 -0.61 2.83 8.67
CA ILE A 12 -1.88 2.34 8.09
C ILE A 12 -2.71 3.50 7.57
N VAL A 13 -2.85 4.57 8.36
CA VAL A 13 -3.61 5.76 7.98
C VAL A 13 -2.97 6.44 6.76
N ALA A 14 -1.66 6.64 6.78
CA ALA A 14 -0.93 7.23 5.65
C ALA A 14 -1.16 6.43 4.36
N TRP A 15 -0.99 5.11 4.42
CA TRP A 15 -1.22 4.23 3.27
C TRP A 15 -2.66 4.33 2.75
N THR A 16 -3.64 4.25 3.66
CA THR A 16 -5.07 4.24 3.32
C THR A 16 -5.49 5.55 2.67
N VAL A 17 -5.11 6.69 3.26
CA VAL A 17 -5.45 8.02 2.74
C VAL A 17 -4.84 8.22 1.35
N LEU A 18 -3.57 7.88 1.18
CA LEU A 18 -2.88 8.00 -0.11
C LEU A 18 -3.52 7.09 -1.16
N TRP A 19 -3.79 5.83 -0.82
CA TRP A 19 -4.40 4.87 -1.73
C TRP A 19 -5.79 5.31 -2.19
N LEU A 20 -6.67 5.68 -1.26
CA LEU A 20 -8.02 6.12 -1.58
C LEU A 20 -8.02 7.43 -2.37
N GLY A 21 -7.21 8.40 -1.96
CA GLY A 21 -7.08 9.69 -2.65
C GLY A 21 -6.54 9.52 -4.07
N TYR A 22 -5.53 8.68 -4.26
CA TYR A 22 -4.98 8.38 -5.58
C TYR A 22 -5.97 7.68 -6.51
N ASN A 23 -6.68 6.66 -6.00
CA ASN A 23 -7.70 5.97 -6.79
C ASN A 23 -8.85 6.92 -7.17
N MET A 24 -9.23 7.85 -6.29
CA MET A 24 -10.20 8.90 -6.61
C MET A 24 -9.70 9.80 -7.74
N ILE A 25 -8.45 10.25 -7.69
CA ILE A 25 -7.85 11.06 -8.76
C ILE A 25 -7.82 10.28 -10.08
N LEU A 26 -7.40 9.02 -10.07
CA LEU A 26 -7.39 8.18 -11.29
C LEU A 26 -8.80 8.02 -11.88
N LYS A 27 -9.85 7.92 -11.06
CA LYS A 27 -11.24 7.90 -11.54
C LYS A 27 -11.64 9.23 -12.18
N MET A 28 -11.31 10.36 -11.55
CA MET A 28 -11.60 11.68 -12.09
C MET A 28 -10.90 11.94 -13.43
N LEU A 29 -9.70 11.39 -13.61
CA LEU A 29 -8.92 11.48 -14.85
C LEU A 29 -9.34 10.44 -15.90
N GLY A 30 -10.40 9.66 -15.65
CA GLY A 30 -10.90 8.62 -16.57
C GLY A 30 -9.97 7.42 -16.73
N GLN A 31 -8.96 7.28 -15.86
CA GLN A 31 -8.02 6.15 -15.89
C GLN A 31 -8.58 4.90 -15.21
N LEU A 32 -9.47 5.08 -14.22
CA LEU A 32 -10.19 4.02 -13.53
C LEU A 32 -11.69 4.07 -13.84
N PRO A 33 -12.35 2.90 -13.98
CA PRO A 33 -13.81 2.86 -14.09
C PRO A 33 -14.50 3.50 -12.89
N THR A 34 -15.62 4.16 -13.16
CA THR A 34 -16.52 4.70 -12.13
C THR A 34 -17.31 3.58 -11.46
N GLU A 35 -17.73 2.59 -12.24
CA GLU A 35 -18.44 1.41 -11.76
C GLU A 35 -17.49 0.41 -11.07
N PRO A 36 -17.75 0.03 -9.80
CA PRO A 36 -16.86 -0.87 -9.04
C PRO A 36 -16.73 -2.29 -9.60
N THR A 37 -17.68 -2.71 -10.43
CA THR A 37 -17.77 -4.08 -10.99
C THR A 37 -17.12 -4.20 -12.36
N THR A 38 -16.61 -3.10 -12.92
CA THR A 38 -15.99 -3.10 -14.23
C THR A 38 -14.55 -3.58 -14.16
N ARG A 39 -14.23 -4.57 -14.99
CA ARG A 39 -12.90 -5.15 -15.09
C ARG A 39 -11.90 -4.13 -15.66
N VAL A 40 -10.72 -4.02 -15.06
CA VAL A 40 -9.66 -3.12 -15.51
C VAL A 40 -8.63 -3.93 -16.29
N GLU A 41 -8.58 -3.71 -17.60
CA GLU A 41 -7.67 -4.42 -18.49
C GLU A 41 -6.57 -3.54 -19.09
N ASN A 42 -6.73 -2.22 -19.00
CA ASN A 42 -5.76 -1.29 -19.57
C ASN A 42 -4.40 -1.42 -18.84
N PRO A 43 -3.32 -1.84 -19.54
CA PRO A 43 -2.02 -2.03 -18.91
C PRO A 43 -1.46 -0.75 -18.29
N SER A 44 -1.72 0.44 -18.88
CA SER A 44 -1.20 1.70 -18.32
C SER A 44 -1.86 2.02 -16.98
N THR A 45 -3.19 1.83 -16.87
CA THR A 45 -3.91 1.98 -15.60
C THR A 45 -3.37 1.03 -14.54
N LEU A 46 -3.17 -0.25 -14.89
CA LEU A 46 -2.65 -1.25 -13.96
C LEU A 46 -1.23 -0.90 -13.49
N LEU A 47 -0.37 -0.41 -14.39
CA LEU A 47 0.96 0.06 -14.03
C LEU A 47 0.91 1.29 -13.11
N LEU A 48 0.02 2.25 -13.38
CA LEU A 48 -0.19 3.42 -12.52
C LEU A 48 -0.61 3.02 -11.12
N MET A 49 -1.58 2.12 -10.99
CA MET A 49 -2.02 1.57 -9.70
C MET A 49 -0.88 0.86 -8.97
N LEU A 50 -0.07 0.06 -9.67
CA LEU A 50 1.05 -0.67 -9.08
C LEU A 50 2.14 0.29 -8.59
N ILE A 51 2.52 1.28 -9.40
CA ILE A 51 3.50 2.31 -9.02
C ILE A 51 2.98 3.11 -7.82
N GLY A 52 1.71 3.52 -7.83
CA GLY A 52 1.08 4.20 -6.70
C GLY A 52 1.18 3.36 -5.42
N SER A 53 0.83 2.07 -5.48
CA SER A 53 0.95 1.14 -4.35
C SER A 53 2.38 1.08 -3.80
N ILE A 54 3.39 0.95 -4.67
CA ILE A 54 4.79 0.93 -4.27
C ILE A 54 5.17 2.21 -3.54
N VAL A 55 4.86 3.37 -4.13
CA VAL A 55 5.19 4.68 -3.54
C VAL A 55 4.50 4.85 -2.18
N PHE A 56 3.21 4.52 -2.06
CA PHE A 56 2.47 4.69 -0.80
C PHE A 56 2.93 3.72 0.28
N SER A 57 3.30 2.49 -0.08
CA SER A 57 3.89 1.53 0.84
C SER A 57 5.25 1.99 1.36
N ILE A 58 6.09 2.62 0.52
CA ILE A 58 7.35 3.26 0.96
C ILE A 58 7.04 4.40 1.94
N VAL A 59 6.10 5.30 1.59
CA VAL A 59 5.73 6.42 2.46
C VAL A 59 5.19 5.93 3.80
N ALA A 60 4.33 4.91 3.81
CA ALA A 60 3.79 4.32 5.03
C ALA A 60 4.88 3.73 5.92
N GLY A 61 5.85 3.03 5.34
CA GLY A 61 7.03 2.52 6.04
C GLY A 61 7.87 3.64 6.66
N TYR A 62 8.14 4.69 5.88
CA TYR A 62 8.89 5.86 6.33
C TYR A 62 8.19 6.57 7.49
N VAL A 63 6.89 6.84 7.36
CA VAL A 63 6.06 7.46 8.42
C VAL A 63 6.07 6.62 9.69
N THR A 64 5.93 5.29 9.55
CA THR A 64 5.98 4.37 10.70
C THR A 64 7.31 4.46 11.43
N ALA A 65 8.44 4.37 10.70
CA ALA A 65 9.76 4.52 11.32
C ALA A 65 9.94 5.90 11.97
N HIS A 66 9.43 6.96 11.35
CA HIS A 66 9.56 8.33 11.83
C HIS A 66 8.81 8.58 13.15
N VAL A 67 7.62 7.97 13.31
CA VAL A 67 6.79 8.10 14.53
C VAL A 67 7.24 7.13 15.62
N SER A 68 7.87 6.01 15.24
CA SER A 68 8.27 4.98 16.19
C SER A 68 9.32 5.49 17.18
N ALA A 69 9.23 5.03 18.43
CA ALA A 69 10.23 5.33 19.45
C ALA A 69 11.37 4.31 19.49
N ALA A 70 11.26 3.25 18.68
CA ALA A 70 12.22 2.16 18.65
C ALA A 70 13.31 2.45 17.61
N ALA A 71 14.56 2.20 17.96
CA ALA A 71 15.70 2.28 17.03
C ALA A 71 15.73 1.13 16.00
N GLY A 72 14.62 0.41 15.78
CA GLY A 72 14.60 -0.84 15.03
C GLY A 72 13.39 -1.01 14.13
N TYR A 73 13.49 -1.99 13.22
CA TYR A 73 12.55 -2.23 12.13
C TYR A 73 11.22 -2.88 12.55
N TRP A 74 11.09 -3.32 13.81
CA TRP A 74 9.93 -4.09 14.27
C TRP A 74 8.56 -3.45 13.98
N PRO A 75 8.33 -2.14 14.23
CA PRO A 75 7.06 -1.52 13.88
C PRO A 75 6.77 -1.57 12.38
N ALA A 76 7.79 -1.42 11.52
CA ALA A 76 7.64 -1.50 10.08
C ALA A 76 7.37 -2.93 9.59
N VAL A 77 7.94 -3.95 10.24
CA VAL A 77 7.62 -5.36 9.99
C VAL A 77 6.15 -5.64 10.30
N ILE A 78 5.66 -5.19 11.46
CA ILE A 78 4.25 -5.35 11.85
C ILE A 78 3.35 -4.64 10.84
N LEU A 79 3.70 -3.42 10.43
CA LEU A 79 2.96 -2.71 9.38
C LEU A 79 2.95 -3.52 8.08
N GLY A 80 4.11 -3.97 7.59
CA GLY A 80 4.23 -4.71 6.34
C GLY A 80 3.39 -5.97 6.32
N VAL A 81 3.39 -6.74 7.42
CA VAL A 81 2.53 -7.93 7.58
C VAL A 81 1.06 -7.54 7.60
N THR A 82 0.70 -6.46 8.31
CA THR A 82 -0.68 -5.98 8.40
C THR A 82 -1.21 -5.54 7.04
N LEU A 83 -0.43 -4.73 6.31
CA LEU A 83 -0.77 -4.30 4.95
C LEU A 83 -0.86 -5.50 4.02
N LEU A 84 0.03 -6.50 4.16
CA LEU A 84 -0.02 -7.70 3.31
C LEU A 84 -1.30 -8.50 3.54
N ALA A 85 -1.70 -8.69 4.81
CA ALA A 85 -2.95 -9.35 5.15
C ALA A 85 -4.17 -8.58 4.58
N MET A 86 -4.20 -7.25 4.74
CA MET A 86 -5.24 -6.40 4.13
C MET A 86 -5.23 -6.50 2.61
N GLY A 87 -4.05 -6.47 2.00
CA GLY A 87 -3.85 -6.61 0.56
C GLY A 87 -4.41 -7.93 0.06
N ILE A 88 -4.08 -9.06 0.70
CA ILE A 88 -4.63 -10.38 0.34
C ILE A 88 -6.16 -10.34 0.42
N PHE A 89 -6.71 -9.82 1.52
CA PHE A 89 -8.16 -9.70 1.69
C PHE A 89 -8.80 -8.92 0.54
N PHE A 90 -8.36 -7.69 0.24
CA PHE A 90 -8.95 -6.88 -0.82
C PHE A 90 -8.71 -7.47 -2.23
N GLN A 91 -7.54 -8.04 -2.49
CA GLN A 91 -7.24 -8.65 -3.79
C GLN A 91 -8.11 -9.87 -4.08
N THR A 92 -8.50 -10.65 -3.06
CA THR A 92 -9.45 -11.77 -3.25
C THR A 92 -10.86 -11.28 -3.61
N GLN A 93 -11.29 -10.13 -3.06
CA GLN A 93 -12.58 -9.53 -3.40
C GLN A 93 -12.60 -8.98 -4.85
N SER A 94 -11.44 -8.62 -5.39
CA SER A 94 -11.29 -8.08 -6.75
C SER A 94 -10.70 -9.09 -7.75
N TRP A 95 -10.71 -10.39 -7.42
CA TRP A 95 -10.03 -11.43 -8.21
C TRP A 95 -10.49 -11.53 -9.67
N GLN A 96 -11.76 -11.25 -9.93
CA GLN A 96 -12.33 -11.27 -11.29
C GLN A 96 -12.21 -9.91 -12.00
N LEU A 97 -11.83 -8.85 -11.28
CA LEU A 97 -11.79 -7.49 -11.80
C LEU A 97 -10.41 -7.07 -12.29
N LEU A 98 -9.36 -7.75 -11.86
CA LEU A 98 -7.98 -7.42 -12.18
C LEU A 98 -7.25 -8.66 -12.73
N PRO A 99 -6.21 -8.49 -13.56
CA PRO A 99 -5.41 -9.61 -14.03
C PRO A 99 -4.59 -10.26 -12.91
N ILE A 100 -4.35 -11.57 -13.04
CA ILE A 100 -3.61 -12.35 -12.05
C ILE A 100 -2.19 -11.82 -11.79
N TRP A 101 -1.50 -11.35 -12.83
CA TRP A 101 -0.16 -10.78 -12.70
C TRP A 101 -0.13 -9.52 -11.83
N PHE A 102 -1.21 -8.73 -11.85
CA PHE A 102 -1.32 -7.52 -11.06
C PHE A 102 -1.47 -7.87 -9.57
N HIS A 103 -2.32 -8.84 -9.23
CA HIS A 103 -2.49 -9.33 -7.86
C HIS A 103 -1.15 -9.78 -7.27
N PHE A 104 -0.42 -10.64 -8.00
CA PHE A 104 0.88 -11.15 -7.54
C PHE A 104 1.91 -10.03 -7.37
N SER A 105 2.02 -9.14 -8.34
CA SER A 105 2.99 -8.03 -8.29
C SER A 105 2.70 -7.09 -7.12
N PHE A 106 1.43 -6.71 -6.94
CA PHE A 106 1.00 -5.85 -5.85
C PHE A 106 1.34 -6.46 -4.48
N LEU A 107 1.00 -7.73 -4.26
CA LEU A 107 1.27 -8.42 -3.00
C LEU A 107 2.75 -8.65 -2.75
N LEU A 108 3.50 -9.02 -3.81
CA LEU A 108 4.94 -9.25 -3.73
C LEU A 108 5.68 -7.99 -3.27
N PHE A 109 5.34 -6.82 -3.82
CA PHE A 109 6.04 -5.58 -3.49
C PHE A 109 5.62 -4.97 -2.16
N LEU A 110 4.41 -5.28 -1.66
CA LEU A 110 3.82 -4.57 -0.53
C LEU A 110 4.74 -4.55 0.71
N ALA A 111 5.15 -5.73 1.20
CA ALA A 111 5.98 -5.82 2.40
C ALA A 111 7.43 -5.35 2.17
N PRO A 112 8.15 -5.78 1.10
CA PRO A 112 9.52 -5.33 0.83
C PRO A 112 9.65 -3.81 0.74
N VAL A 113 8.75 -3.14 0.03
CA VAL A 113 8.86 -1.69 -0.18
C VAL A 113 8.42 -0.90 1.06
N THR A 114 7.53 -1.43 1.90
CA THR A 114 7.26 -0.87 3.24
C THR A 114 8.49 -0.95 4.14
N LEU A 115 9.20 -2.08 4.16
CA LEU A 115 10.44 -2.21 4.93
C LEU A 115 11.53 -1.28 4.38
N PHE A 116 11.63 -1.14 3.06
CA PHE A 116 12.55 -0.21 2.42
C PHE A 116 12.27 1.25 2.83
N GLY A 117 11.00 1.67 2.87
CA GLY A 117 10.62 3.00 3.35
C GLY A 117 11.05 3.27 4.79
N ALA A 118 10.88 2.28 5.67
CA ALA A 118 11.36 2.37 7.05
C ALA A 118 12.89 2.45 7.14
N TRP A 119 13.60 1.68 6.31
CA TRP A 119 15.05 1.71 6.20
C TRP A 119 15.59 3.08 5.79
N LEU A 120 14.93 3.77 4.86
CA LEU A 120 15.31 5.14 4.46
C LEU A 120 15.26 6.14 5.62
N ARG A 121 14.43 5.90 6.63
CA ARG A 121 14.31 6.78 7.81
C ARG A 121 15.28 6.41 8.93
N LEU A 122 15.61 5.12 9.08
CA LEU A 122 16.42 4.62 10.19
C LEU A 122 17.92 4.70 9.92
N LYS A 123 18.32 4.88 8.67
CA LYS A 123 19.68 5.24 8.27
C LYS A 123 19.99 6.70 8.60
#